data_AF-A0A959H4W1-F1
#
_entry.id   AF-A0A959H4W1-F1
#
_cell.length_a   1.000
_cell.length_b   1.000
_cell.length_c   1.000
_cell.angle_alpha   90.00
_cell.angle_beta   90.00
_cell.angle_gamma   90.00
#
_symmetry.space_group_name_H-M   'P 1'
#
loop_
_entity.id
_entity.type
_entity.pdbx_description
1 polymer ?
#
loop_
_entity_poly.entity_id
_entity_poly.type
_entity_poly.pdbx_seq_one_letter_code
_entity_poly.pdbx_strand_id
1 'polypeptide(L)'
;MKTRIWIFLALMAGLAFACRGGNNSGEGSYQGAMPGQAVEEEARMAKESYARDYDQAGEQPQPAAPEKKVIRTANMRMEVKDYPEALAAIKELVVGYKGELTGENEQQYGGRLENTLVIRVLPRRFDSLLLAFEQLASHVDFKSINAEDVTRQYIDLETRLASKRAVVERYRELLKQAKNVQEILAVEENLRKVVEEIESIEGQLQYLSRQVDYSTINLTIYEEGSQLSTTRSFWSRVGEGFENGWKLLQSLAVGLVTLWPVVLILALLAGWYVRRRRKKG
;
A
#
# COMPACT_ATOMS: atom_id res chain seq x y z
N MET A 1 -41.73 14.15 3.35
CA MET A 1 -40.89 14.57 4.50
C MET A 1 -40.42 15.99 4.24
N LYS A 2 -40.51 16.90 5.22
CA LYS A 2 -40.42 18.36 4.99
C LYS A 2 -39.27 19.01 5.78
N THR A 3 -38.31 19.58 5.05
CA THR A 3 -37.56 20.83 5.35
C THR A 3 -37.45 21.27 6.81
N ARG A 4 -36.30 21.00 7.44
CA ARG A 4 -35.78 21.74 8.62
C ARG A 4 -34.26 21.90 8.55
N ILE A 5 -33.83 22.82 7.70
CA ILE A 5 -32.54 23.54 7.76
C ILE A 5 -32.91 25.01 8.06
N TRP A 6 -31.95 25.80 8.56
CA TRP A 6 -32.06 27.16 9.14
C TRP A 6 -32.14 27.20 10.68
N ILE A 7 -31.55 28.27 11.23
CA ILE A 7 -31.25 28.54 12.66
C ILE A 7 -29.97 27.87 13.18
N PHE A 8 -28.82 28.45 12.82
CA PHE A 8 -27.63 28.61 13.68
C PHE A 8 -26.76 29.75 13.10
N LEU A 9 -27.25 30.99 13.24
CA LEU A 9 -26.56 32.19 12.76
C LEU A 9 -26.82 33.34 13.77
N ALA A 10 -26.25 33.21 14.97
CA ALA A 10 -26.24 34.22 16.02
C ALA A 10 -25.27 33.86 17.15
N LEU A 11 -23.98 34.21 17.03
CA LEU A 11 -23.11 34.76 18.10
C LEU A 11 -21.69 34.95 17.56
N MET A 12 -21.20 36.19 17.50
CA MET A 12 -19.83 36.63 17.81
C MET A 12 -19.66 38.09 17.35
N ALA A 13 -19.77 39.03 18.28
CA ALA A 13 -19.51 40.46 18.06
C ALA A 13 -19.00 41.11 19.37
N GLY A 14 -17.86 41.80 19.30
CA GLY A 14 -17.12 42.38 20.44
C GLY A 14 -16.30 41.33 21.21
N LEU A 15 -15.14 41.61 21.81
CA LEU A 15 -14.31 42.82 21.93
C LEU A 15 -12.81 42.38 21.83
N ALA A 16 -11.81 43.20 21.46
CA ALA A 16 -11.75 44.56 20.90
C ALA A 16 -10.35 44.76 20.24
N PHE A 17 -10.07 45.94 19.67
CA PHE A 17 -8.74 46.33 19.17
C PHE A 17 -8.42 47.76 19.58
N ALA A 18 -7.43 47.96 20.45
CA ALA A 18 -7.03 49.28 20.93
C ALA A 18 -5.55 49.34 21.30
N CYS A 19 -4.73 49.90 20.39
CA CYS A 19 -3.51 50.61 20.73
C CYS A 19 -3.22 51.62 19.62
N ARG A 20 -3.27 52.92 19.93
CA ARG A 20 -3.03 54.02 18.99
C ARG A 20 -2.19 55.09 19.69
N GLY A 21 -1.04 55.40 19.09
CA GLY A 21 -0.21 56.56 19.41
C GLY A 21 1.05 56.53 18.54
N GLY A 22 1.47 57.60 17.87
CA GLY A 22 0.83 58.91 17.69
C GLY A 22 1.86 60.02 17.48
N ASN A 23 1.99 60.50 16.23
CA ASN A 23 2.74 61.67 15.69
C ASN A 23 4.13 62.05 16.29
N ASN A 24 5.21 62.24 15.51
CA ASN A 24 5.41 63.01 14.27
C ASN A 24 5.55 64.54 14.45
N SER A 25 6.80 65.02 14.31
CA SER A 25 7.31 66.36 13.97
C SER A 25 8.78 66.40 14.42
N GLY A 26 9.74 67.05 13.75
CA GLY A 26 9.71 67.81 12.50
C GLY A 26 10.90 68.78 12.48
N GLU A 27 11.60 68.86 11.35
CA GLU A 27 12.51 69.96 10.93
C GLU A 27 13.87 70.18 11.64
N GLY A 28 14.91 70.42 10.82
CA GLY A 28 15.50 71.76 10.85
C GLY A 28 16.97 71.97 11.23
N SER A 29 17.91 71.50 10.39
CA SER A 29 19.24 72.12 10.13
C SER A 29 20.22 72.45 11.28
N TYR A 30 21.44 71.89 11.20
CA TYR A 30 22.68 72.70 11.19
C TYR A 30 23.72 72.05 10.26
N GLN A 31 24.59 72.86 9.66
CA GLN A 31 25.46 72.49 8.54
C GLN A 31 26.94 72.60 8.96
N GLY A 32 27.74 71.56 8.75
CA GLY A 32 29.18 71.61 9.10
C GLY A 32 29.98 70.33 8.83
N ALA A 33 30.71 70.32 7.70
CA ALA A 33 31.91 69.55 7.38
C ALA A 33 31.94 68.00 7.53
N MET A 34 32.32 67.33 6.44
CA MET A 34 32.69 65.90 6.40
C MET A 34 34.02 65.61 7.13
N PRO A 35 34.21 64.37 7.61
CA PRO A 35 34.95 63.40 6.79
C PRO A 35 34.21 62.05 6.62
N GLY A 36 33.23 62.03 5.71
CA GLY A 36 32.39 60.86 5.43
C GLY A 36 33.03 59.76 4.56
N GLN A 37 34.36 59.65 4.51
CA GLN A 37 35.04 58.61 3.71
C GLN A 37 35.76 57.57 4.59
N ALA A 38 36.42 57.98 5.67
CA ALA A 38 37.09 57.04 6.58
C ALA A 38 36.11 56.13 7.33
N VAL A 39 34.98 56.67 7.81
CA VAL A 39 34.00 55.91 8.62
C VAL A 39 33.20 54.92 7.77
N GLU A 40 32.90 55.24 6.50
CA GLU A 40 32.27 54.29 5.58
C GLU A 40 33.24 53.18 5.14
N GLU A 41 34.53 53.48 5.03
CA GLU A 41 35.57 52.50 4.74
C GLU A 41 35.81 51.56 5.93
N GLU A 42 35.90 52.08 7.16
CA GLU A 42 35.93 51.25 8.38
C GLU A 42 34.67 50.39 8.54
N ALA A 43 33.48 50.93 8.28
CA ALA A 43 32.23 50.17 8.36
C ALA A 43 32.11 49.10 7.25
N ARG A 44 32.72 49.32 6.08
CA ARG A 44 32.85 48.31 5.02
C ARG A 44 33.88 47.25 5.39
N MET A 45 35.04 47.64 5.89
CA MET A 45 36.10 46.72 6.34
C MET A 45 35.64 45.86 7.50
N ALA A 46 34.85 46.41 8.44
CA ALA A 46 34.23 45.66 9.53
C ALA A 46 33.16 44.67 9.04
N LYS A 47 32.37 45.03 8.01
CA LYS A 47 31.41 44.10 7.39
C LYS A 47 32.11 43.02 6.56
N GLU A 48 33.17 43.37 5.84
CA GLU A 48 34.00 42.41 5.12
C GLU A 48 34.80 41.49 6.06
N SER A 49 35.25 41.97 7.22
CA SER A 49 35.91 41.11 8.21
C SER A 49 34.89 40.16 8.86
N TYR A 50 33.67 40.64 9.17
CA TYR A 50 32.59 39.76 9.65
C TYR A 50 32.22 38.72 8.58
N ALA A 51 32.11 39.13 7.31
CA ALA A 51 31.81 38.19 6.21
C ALA A 51 32.95 37.16 5.99
N ARG A 52 34.23 37.59 6.02
CA ARG A 52 35.38 36.69 5.90
C ARG A 52 35.51 35.72 7.08
N ASP A 53 35.13 36.11 8.29
CA ASP A 53 35.17 35.23 9.47
C ASP A 53 34.09 34.13 9.36
N TYR A 54 32.92 34.43 8.79
CA TYR A 54 31.91 33.42 8.45
C TYR A 54 32.31 32.52 7.26
N ASP A 55 33.00 33.04 6.24
CA ASP A 55 33.53 32.23 5.12
C ASP A 55 34.77 31.38 5.51
N GLN A 56 35.48 31.72 6.60
CA GLN A 56 36.63 30.97 7.11
C GLN A 56 36.35 30.09 8.34
N ALA A 57 35.12 30.12 8.87
CA ALA A 57 34.55 29.00 9.62
C ALA A 57 34.28 27.83 8.66
N GLY A 58 35.35 27.29 8.07
CA GLY A 58 35.31 26.36 6.95
C GLY A 58 34.40 25.18 7.27
N GLU A 59 33.57 24.84 6.29
CA GLU A 59 32.54 23.80 6.32
C GLU A 59 33.06 22.54 7.03
N GLN A 60 32.88 22.46 8.35
CA GLN A 60 33.14 21.23 9.07
C GLN A 60 32.21 20.21 8.42
N PRO A 61 32.71 19.05 7.95
CA PRO A 61 31.89 18.08 7.24
C PRO A 61 30.80 17.64 8.21
N GLN A 62 29.64 18.28 8.07
CA GLN A 62 28.54 18.17 9.02
C GLN A 62 28.16 16.69 8.99
N PRO A 63 28.28 15.95 10.11
CA PRO A 63 28.18 14.50 10.09
C PRO A 63 26.90 14.13 9.35
N ALA A 64 27.05 13.48 8.19
CA ALA A 64 25.97 13.34 7.22
C ALA A 64 24.73 12.85 7.97
N ALA A 65 23.69 13.70 8.02
CA ALA A 65 22.60 13.54 8.97
C ALA A 65 22.10 12.10 8.91
N PRO A 66 22.04 11.38 10.06
CA PRO A 66 22.00 9.92 10.10
C PRO A 66 20.95 9.41 9.14
N GLU A 67 21.37 8.58 8.19
CA GLU A 67 20.58 8.23 7.02
C GLU A 67 19.22 7.70 7.45
N LYS A 68 18.17 8.51 7.22
CA LYS A 68 16.84 8.22 7.73
C LYS A 68 16.34 6.90 7.15
N LYS A 69 16.03 5.97 8.04
CA LYS A 69 15.46 4.67 7.69
C LYS A 69 13.95 4.84 7.57
N VAL A 70 13.49 5.09 6.35
CA VAL A 70 12.07 5.33 6.04
C VAL A 70 11.53 4.19 5.17
N ILE A 71 10.53 3.47 5.67
CA ILE A 71 9.77 2.50 4.89
C ILE A 71 8.72 3.25 4.08
N ARG A 72 8.61 2.97 2.78
CA ARG A 72 7.56 3.54 1.92
C ARG A 72 6.73 2.44 1.27
N THR A 73 5.41 2.55 1.44
CA THR A 73 4.43 1.60 0.89
C THR A 73 3.32 2.38 0.19
N ALA A 74 3.08 2.08 -1.08
CA ALA A 74 1.90 2.54 -1.79
C ALA A 74 0.87 1.42 -1.94
N ASN A 75 -0.40 1.77 -1.82
CA ASN A 75 -1.53 0.97 -2.25
C ASN A 75 -2.29 1.80 -3.28
N MET A 76 -2.39 1.30 -4.51
CA MET A 76 -3.05 1.96 -5.63
C MET A 76 -4.03 0.99 -6.26
N ARG A 77 -5.25 1.45 -6.51
CA ARG A 77 -6.24 0.74 -7.33
C ARG A 77 -6.63 1.63 -8.49
N MET A 78 -6.55 1.09 -9.70
CA MET A 78 -6.80 1.83 -10.93
C MET A 78 -7.57 1.01 -11.95
N GLU A 79 -8.42 1.71 -12.66
CA GLU A 79 -9.15 1.24 -13.82
C GLU A 79 -8.28 1.40 -15.08
N VAL A 80 -8.25 0.39 -15.94
CA VAL A 80 -7.56 0.41 -17.23
C VAL A 80 -8.55 0.15 -18.38
N LYS A 81 -8.29 0.72 -19.57
CA LYS A 81 -9.13 0.54 -20.77
C LYS A 81 -9.03 -0.87 -21.37
N ASP A 82 -7.81 -1.38 -21.40
CA ASP A 82 -7.47 -2.68 -21.97
C ASP A 82 -6.53 -3.36 -20.98
N TYR A 83 -7.01 -4.45 -20.36
CA TYR A 83 -6.26 -5.18 -19.36
C TYR A 83 -4.90 -5.75 -19.87
N PRO A 84 -4.85 -6.53 -20.97
CA PRO A 84 -3.57 -7.11 -21.42
C PRO A 84 -2.55 -6.07 -21.89
N GLU A 85 -2.95 -4.99 -22.58
CA GLU A 85 -2.04 -3.91 -22.96
C GLU A 85 -1.49 -3.18 -21.73
N ALA A 86 -2.36 -2.83 -20.77
CA ALA A 86 -1.94 -2.16 -19.54
C ALA A 86 -1.01 -3.05 -18.68
N LEU A 87 -1.27 -4.35 -18.56
CA LEU A 87 -0.42 -5.29 -17.83
C LEU A 87 0.97 -5.40 -18.46
N ALA A 88 1.06 -5.43 -19.80
CA ALA A 88 2.34 -5.42 -20.51
C ALA A 88 3.12 -4.12 -20.27
N ALA A 89 2.46 -2.96 -20.42
CA ALA A 89 3.07 -1.65 -20.17
C ALA A 89 3.53 -1.48 -18.71
N ILE A 90 2.75 -1.96 -17.73
CA ILE A 90 3.14 -1.97 -16.31
C ILE A 90 4.39 -2.81 -16.09
N LYS A 91 4.47 -4.01 -16.67
CA LYS A 91 5.66 -4.89 -16.54
C LYS A 91 6.90 -4.26 -17.18
N GLU A 92 6.75 -3.59 -18.33
CA GLU A 92 7.84 -2.83 -18.96
C GLU A 92 8.31 -1.63 -18.11
N LEU A 93 7.37 -0.85 -17.57
CA LEU A 93 7.68 0.26 -16.65
C LEU A 93 8.43 -0.23 -15.40
N VAL A 94 7.97 -1.31 -14.77
CA VAL A 94 8.65 -1.90 -13.61
C VAL A 94 10.12 -2.21 -13.93
N VAL A 95 10.39 -2.86 -15.06
CA VAL A 95 11.76 -3.16 -15.51
C VAL A 95 12.56 -1.89 -15.81
N GLY A 96 12.01 -0.93 -16.55
CA GLY A 96 12.67 0.34 -16.88
C GLY A 96 13.04 1.17 -15.63
N TYR A 97 12.17 1.16 -14.63
CA TYR A 97 12.43 1.78 -13.33
C TYR A 97 13.31 0.93 -12.41
N LYS A 98 13.87 -0.21 -12.85
CA LYS A 98 14.67 -1.14 -12.02
C LYS A 98 13.92 -1.59 -10.76
N GLY A 99 12.61 -1.80 -10.90
CA GLY A 99 11.80 -2.53 -9.95
C GLY A 99 11.73 -4.02 -10.30
N GLU A 100 11.18 -4.79 -9.37
CA GLU A 100 10.96 -6.23 -9.48
C GLU A 100 9.50 -6.55 -9.15
N LEU A 101 8.89 -7.44 -9.91
CA LEU A 101 7.57 -7.99 -9.60
C LEU A 101 7.74 -9.21 -8.69
N THR A 102 7.38 -9.05 -7.42
CA THR A 102 7.57 -10.07 -6.37
C THR A 102 6.32 -10.91 -6.07
N GLY A 103 5.18 -10.51 -6.62
CA GLY A 103 3.93 -11.26 -6.54
C GLY A 103 2.92 -10.75 -7.58
N GLU A 104 2.13 -11.67 -8.10
CA GLU A 104 1.05 -11.41 -9.05
C GLU A 104 -0.11 -12.34 -8.68
N ASN A 105 -1.31 -11.79 -8.50
CA ASN A 105 -2.50 -12.53 -8.09
C ASN A 105 -3.70 -12.01 -8.88
N GLU A 106 -3.99 -12.72 -9.97
CA GLU A 106 -5.16 -12.50 -10.82
C GLU A 106 -6.37 -13.26 -10.26
N GLN A 107 -7.49 -12.56 -10.08
CA GLN A 107 -8.73 -13.09 -9.53
C GLN A 107 -9.94 -12.56 -10.31
N GLN A 108 -10.95 -13.40 -10.44
CA GLN A 108 -12.22 -13.01 -11.05
C GLN A 108 -13.24 -12.69 -9.94
N TYR A 109 -13.54 -11.42 -9.73
CA TYR A 109 -14.45 -10.96 -8.67
C TYR A 109 -15.63 -10.17 -9.26
N GLY A 110 -16.85 -10.50 -8.85
CA GLY A 110 -18.06 -9.80 -9.32
C GLY A 110 -18.30 -9.86 -10.84
N GLY A 111 -17.67 -10.79 -11.57
CA GLY A 111 -17.70 -10.86 -13.02
C GLY A 111 -16.67 -9.99 -13.75
N ARG A 112 -15.81 -9.28 -13.02
CA ARG A 112 -14.65 -8.53 -13.55
C ARG A 112 -13.35 -9.30 -13.27
N LEU A 113 -12.33 -9.04 -14.08
CA LEU A 113 -10.96 -9.50 -13.82
C LEU A 113 -10.22 -8.43 -13.03
N GLU A 114 -9.60 -8.83 -11.93
CA GLU A 114 -8.82 -7.97 -11.03
C GLU A 114 -7.47 -8.62 -10.77
N ASN A 115 -6.38 -7.90 -11.04
CA ASN A 115 -5.02 -8.40 -10.80
C ASN A 115 -4.30 -7.50 -9.81
N THR A 116 -3.80 -8.10 -8.73
CA THR A 116 -2.99 -7.41 -7.72
C THR A 116 -1.52 -7.79 -7.87
N LEU A 117 -0.71 -6.79 -8.18
CA LEU A 117 0.72 -6.85 -8.41
C LEU A 117 1.47 -6.30 -7.18
N VAL A 118 2.48 -7.03 -6.70
CA VAL A 118 3.34 -6.61 -5.59
C VAL A 118 4.72 -6.28 -6.13
N ILE A 119 4.98 -4.98 -6.30
CA ILE A 119 6.16 -4.44 -6.98
C ILE A 119 7.13 -3.88 -5.92
N ARG A 120 8.41 -4.25 -5.98
CA ARG A 120 9.47 -3.64 -5.18
C ARG A 120 10.31 -2.71 -6.06
N VAL A 121 10.64 -1.52 -5.57
CA VAL A 121 11.43 -0.52 -6.32
C VAL A 121 12.33 0.27 -5.39
N LEU A 122 13.48 0.75 -5.90
CA LEU A 122 14.38 1.63 -5.15
C LEU A 122 13.64 2.92 -4.71
N PRO A 123 13.79 3.39 -3.45
CA PRO A 123 13.05 4.56 -2.93
C PRO A 123 13.16 5.83 -3.78
N ARG A 124 14.31 6.05 -4.44
CA ARG A 124 14.56 7.21 -5.32
C ARG A 124 13.74 7.20 -6.62
N ARG A 125 13.11 6.07 -6.97
CA ARG A 125 12.34 5.86 -8.21
C ARG A 125 10.85 5.60 -7.96
N PHE A 126 10.46 5.45 -6.69
CA PHE A 126 9.10 5.15 -6.25
C PHE A 126 8.06 6.16 -6.76
N ASP A 127 8.30 7.47 -6.55
CA ASP A 127 7.34 8.50 -6.95
C ASP A 127 7.19 8.60 -8.48
N SER A 128 8.30 8.45 -9.22
CA SER A 128 8.28 8.45 -10.69
C SER A 128 7.54 7.24 -11.27
N LEU A 129 7.69 6.06 -10.66
CA LEU A 129 6.98 4.85 -11.10
C LEU A 129 5.47 4.93 -10.81
N LEU A 130 5.08 5.48 -9.65
CA LEU A 130 3.67 5.76 -9.35
C LEU A 130 3.03 6.72 -10.35
N LEU A 131 3.72 7.83 -10.68
CA LEU A 131 3.26 8.77 -11.68
C LEU A 131 3.16 8.16 -13.10
N ALA A 132 4.00 7.16 -13.42
CA ALA A 132 3.89 6.43 -14.68
C ALA A 132 2.68 5.49 -14.71
N PHE A 133 2.33 4.85 -13.59
CA PHE A 133 1.08 4.07 -13.48
C PHE A 133 -0.17 4.96 -13.57
N GLU A 134 -0.15 6.14 -12.94
CA GLU A 134 -1.24 7.14 -13.04
C GLU A 134 -1.47 7.62 -14.48
N GLN A 135 -0.46 7.57 -15.36
CA GLN A 135 -0.60 7.93 -16.78
C GLN A 135 -1.20 6.79 -17.64
N LEU A 136 -1.09 5.53 -17.19
CA LEU A 136 -1.74 4.37 -17.83
C LEU A 136 -3.19 4.19 -17.38
N ALA A 137 -3.58 4.80 -16.25
CA ALA A 137 -4.91 4.69 -15.69
C ALA A 137 -5.97 5.45 -16.51
N SER A 138 -7.12 4.81 -16.74
CA SER A 138 -8.36 5.48 -17.13
C SER A 138 -8.93 6.27 -15.95
N HIS A 139 -8.90 5.65 -14.77
CA HIS A 139 -9.35 6.20 -13.50
C HIS A 139 -8.53 5.62 -12.36
N VAL A 140 -8.40 6.34 -11.24
CA VAL A 140 -7.69 5.87 -10.04
C VAL A 140 -8.66 5.94 -8.86
N ASP A 141 -9.24 4.80 -8.50
CA ASP A 141 -10.20 4.64 -7.39
C ASP A 141 -9.64 5.19 -6.09
N PHE A 142 -8.41 4.77 -5.77
CA PHE A 142 -7.70 5.21 -4.59
C PHE A 142 -6.19 5.13 -4.79
N LYS A 143 -5.50 6.07 -4.15
CA LYS A 143 -4.04 6.08 -3.98
C LYS A 143 -3.73 6.42 -2.54
N SER A 144 -3.14 5.48 -1.81
CA SER A 144 -2.66 5.66 -0.44
C SER A 144 -1.15 5.45 -0.43
N ILE A 145 -0.41 6.45 0.06
CA ILE A 145 1.05 6.38 0.21
C ILE A 145 1.37 6.57 1.69
N ASN A 146 1.93 5.54 2.30
CA ASN A 146 2.38 5.56 3.68
C ASN A 146 3.91 5.65 3.71
N ALA A 147 4.43 6.49 4.59
CA ALA A 147 5.86 6.62 4.87
C ALA A 147 6.06 6.56 6.39
N GLU A 148 6.86 5.59 6.85
CA GLU A 148 7.10 5.32 8.26
C GLU A 148 8.59 5.48 8.58
N ASP A 149 8.92 6.41 9.49
CA ASP A 149 10.29 6.64 9.95
C ASP A 149 10.64 5.64 11.07
N VAL A 150 11.35 4.57 10.69
CA VAL A 150 11.81 3.50 11.60
C VAL A 150 13.23 3.75 12.12
N THR A 151 13.82 4.94 11.90
CA THR A 151 15.21 5.25 12.29
C THR A 151 15.46 5.00 13.78
N ARG A 152 14.52 5.41 14.66
CA ARG A 152 14.61 5.14 16.10
C ARG A 152 14.59 3.64 16.39
N GLN A 153 13.62 2.91 15.84
CA GLN A 153 13.47 1.47 16.05
C GLN A 153 14.71 0.68 15.59
N TYR A 154 15.31 1.08 14.46
CA TYR A 154 16.51 0.47 13.92
C TYR A 154 17.70 0.66 14.88
N ILE A 155 17.97 1.90 15.31
CA ILE A 155 19.05 2.23 16.26
C ILE A 155 18.85 1.54 17.62
N ASP A 156 17.61 1.47 18.11
CA ASP A 156 17.27 0.77 19.35
C ASP A 156 17.58 -0.74 19.24
N LEU A 157 17.25 -1.36 18.11
CA LEU A 157 17.55 -2.78 17.84
C LEU A 157 19.06 -3.03 17.69
N GLU A 158 19.80 -2.18 16.98
CA GLU A 158 21.26 -2.28 16.88
C GLU A 158 21.95 -2.15 18.25
N THR A 159 21.51 -1.19 19.07
CA THR A 159 22.04 -0.97 20.41
C THR A 159 21.77 -2.17 21.32
N ARG A 160 20.56 -2.75 21.23
CA ARG A 160 20.20 -3.99 21.96
C ARG A 160 21.01 -5.19 21.47
N LEU A 161 21.22 -5.33 20.17
CA LEU A 161 22.06 -6.39 19.59
C LEU A 161 23.50 -6.31 20.11
N ALA A 162 24.11 -5.12 20.10
CA ALA A 162 25.45 -4.90 20.62
C ALA A 162 25.57 -5.26 22.11
N SER A 163 24.59 -4.83 22.93
CA SER A 163 24.52 -5.17 24.35
C SER A 163 24.39 -6.69 24.58
N LYS A 164 23.52 -7.38 23.83
CA LYS A 164 23.34 -8.83 23.96
C LYS A 164 24.56 -9.62 23.50
N ARG A 165 25.27 -9.19 22.44
CA ARG A 165 26.54 -9.77 22.02
C ARG A 165 27.63 -9.63 23.09
N ALA A 166 27.72 -8.49 23.79
CA ALA A 166 28.64 -8.34 24.93
C ALA A 166 28.29 -9.28 26.11
N VAL A 167 27.01 -9.54 26.35
CA VAL A 167 26.56 -10.53 27.34
C VAL A 167 26.96 -11.96 26.94
N VAL A 168 26.86 -12.31 25.64
CA VAL A 168 27.35 -13.60 25.11
C VAL A 168 28.84 -13.80 25.36
N GLU A 169 29.68 -12.80 25.07
CA GLU A 169 31.13 -12.90 25.33
C GLU A 169 31.43 -13.08 26.83
N ARG A 170 30.75 -12.34 27.70
CA ARG A 170 30.88 -12.51 29.15
C ARG A 170 30.46 -13.92 29.62
N TYR A 171 29.40 -14.51 29.05
CA TYR A 171 29.04 -15.90 29.36
C TYR A 171 30.08 -16.90 28.82
N ARG A 172 30.67 -16.66 27.64
CA ARG A 172 31.78 -17.46 27.10
C ARG A 172 33.03 -17.40 27.98
N GLU A 173 33.31 -16.25 28.60
CA GLU A 173 34.38 -16.12 29.59
C GLU A 173 34.09 -16.89 30.88
N LEU A 174 32.86 -16.83 31.39
CA LEU A 174 32.45 -17.60 32.58
C LEU A 174 32.54 -19.11 32.33
N LEU A 175 32.13 -19.60 31.15
CA LEU A 175 32.27 -21.01 30.77
C LEU A 175 33.72 -21.50 30.76
N LYS A 176 34.69 -20.64 30.39
CA LYS A 176 36.13 -20.98 30.45
C LYS A 176 36.67 -21.08 31.89
N GLN A 177 35.98 -20.50 32.86
CA GLN A 177 36.37 -20.46 34.28
C GLN A 177 35.61 -21.46 35.15
N ALA A 178 34.43 -21.90 34.70
CA ALA A 178 33.58 -22.86 35.41
C ALA A 178 34.28 -24.21 35.59
N LYS A 179 34.20 -24.77 36.80
CA LYS A 179 34.83 -26.05 37.16
C LYS A 179 33.83 -27.16 37.44
N ASN A 180 32.56 -26.81 37.60
CA ASN A 180 31.51 -27.73 37.99
C ASN A 180 30.48 -27.93 36.87
N VAL A 181 30.00 -29.16 36.69
CA VAL A 181 29.10 -29.52 35.58
C VAL A 181 27.75 -28.80 35.72
N GLN A 182 27.23 -28.66 36.94
CA GLN A 182 25.98 -27.94 37.19
C GLN A 182 26.09 -26.44 36.88
N GLU A 183 27.25 -25.82 37.10
CA GLU A 183 27.52 -24.42 36.74
C GLU A 183 27.59 -24.23 35.23
N ILE A 184 28.27 -25.15 34.52
CA ILE A 184 28.36 -25.15 33.06
C ILE A 184 26.97 -25.23 32.45
N LEU A 185 26.16 -26.22 32.85
CA LEU A 185 24.78 -26.39 32.35
C LEU A 185 23.89 -25.17 32.63
N ALA A 186 24.03 -24.54 33.81
CA ALA A 186 23.28 -23.34 34.15
C ALA A 186 23.71 -22.12 33.30
N VAL A 187 24.99 -21.98 32.97
CA VAL A 187 25.47 -20.91 32.09
C VAL A 187 25.09 -21.17 30.63
N GLU A 188 25.19 -22.40 30.14
CA GLU A 188 24.77 -22.78 28.77
C GLU A 188 23.28 -22.55 28.52
N GLU A 189 22.42 -22.88 29.49
CA GLU A 189 20.97 -22.67 29.41
C GLU A 189 20.59 -21.18 29.34
N ASN A 190 21.33 -20.31 30.03
CA ASN A 190 21.15 -18.86 29.94
C ASN A 190 21.76 -18.28 28.65
N LEU A 191 22.92 -18.81 28.24
CA LEU A 191 23.57 -18.44 26.97
C LEU A 191 22.68 -18.75 25.77
N ARG A 192 22.02 -19.92 25.74
CA ARG A 192 21.08 -20.29 24.67
C ARG A 192 19.97 -19.25 24.51
N LYS A 193 19.33 -18.85 25.61
CA LYS A 193 18.27 -17.81 25.61
C LYS A 193 18.75 -16.47 25.06
N VAL A 194 19.97 -16.04 25.40
CA VAL A 194 20.54 -14.80 24.87
C VAL A 194 20.88 -14.93 23.37
N VAL A 195 21.28 -16.10 22.90
CA VAL A 195 21.49 -16.36 21.46
C VAL A 195 20.16 -16.35 20.69
N GLU A 196 19.11 -17.01 21.21
CA GLU A 196 17.75 -16.96 20.63
C GLU A 196 17.21 -15.52 20.54
N GLU A 197 17.44 -14.69 21.56
CA GLU A 197 17.12 -13.26 21.52
C GLU A 197 17.93 -12.48 20.47
N ILE A 198 19.22 -12.81 20.28
CA ILE A 198 20.06 -12.21 19.24
C ILE A 198 19.52 -12.54 17.85
N GLU A 199 19.23 -13.82 17.58
CA GLU A 199 18.68 -14.27 16.29
C GLU A 199 17.35 -13.57 15.98
N SER A 200 16.49 -13.38 17.00
CA SER A 200 15.25 -12.62 16.87
C SER A 200 15.48 -11.15 16.51
N ILE A 201 16.45 -10.48 17.15
CA ILE A 201 16.80 -9.08 16.87
C ILE A 201 17.43 -8.94 15.47
N GLU A 202 18.31 -9.86 15.08
CA GLU A 202 18.93 -9.88 13.75
C GLU A 202 17.89 -10.09 12.65
N GLY A 203 16.91 -10.98 12.86
CA GLY A 203 15.77 -11.16 11.95
C GLY A 203 14.93 -9.88 11.78
N GLN A 204 14.69 -9.14 12.89
CA GLN A 204 13.98 -7.86 12.87
C GLN A 204 14.78 -6.78 12.12
N LEU A 205 16.09 -6.65 12.37
CA LEU A 205 16.96 -5.71 11.66
C LEU A 205 17.02 -5.99 10.16
N GLN A 206 17.15 -7.27 9.76
CA GLN A 206 17.10 -7.65 8.35
C GLN A 206 15.75 -7.34 7.69
N TYR A 207 14.64 -7.54 8.42
CA TYR A 207 13.31 -7.19 7.92
C TYR A 207 13.20 -5.67 7.68
N LEU A 208 13.57 -4.85 8.67
CA LEU A 208 13.54 -3.39 8.53
C LEU A 208 14.45 -2.89 7.41
N SER A 209 15.69 -3.43 7.29
CA SER A 209 16.59 -3.08 6.18
C SER A 209 15.91 -3.32 4.83
N ARG A 210 15.40 -4.53 4.58
CA ARG A 210 14.74 -4.88 3.31
C ARG A 210 13.52 -4.00 2.96
N GLN A 211 12.86 -3.40 3.96
CA GLN A 211 11.73 -2.48 3.78
C GLN A 211 12.14 -1.01 3.58
N VAL A 212 13.37 -0.65 3.95
CA VAL A 212 13.96 0.68 3.69
C VAL A 212 14.71 0.67 2.36
N ASP A 213 15.45 -0.40 2.08
CA ASP A 213 16.25 -0.58 0.85
C ASP A 213 15.34 -0.63 -0.39
N TYR A 214 14.11 -1.12 -0.24
CA TYR A 214 13.09 -1.21 -1.29
C TYR A 214 11.72 -0.72 -0.80
N SER A 215 11.16 0.25 -1.52
CA SER A 215 9.77 0.65 -1.36
C SER A 215 8.83 -0.35 -2.04
N THR A 216 7.67 -0.60 -1.45
CA THR A 216 6.68 -1.57 -1.95
C THR A 216 5.48 -0.85 -2.56
N ILE A 217 5.04 -1.27 -3.74
CA ILE A 217 3.82 -0.79 -4.40
C ILE A 217 2.89 -2.00 -4.57
N ASN A 218 1.75 -1.97 -3.89
CA ASN A 218 0.62 -2.86 -4.13
C ASN A 218 -0.27 -2.19 -5.17
N LEU A 219 -0.25 -2.70 -6.40
CA LEU A 219 -1.00 -2.16 -7.53
C LEU A 219 -2.12 -3.13 -7.92
N THR A 220 -3.37 -2.71 -7.74
CA THR A 220 -4.54 -3.44 -8.19
C THR A 220 -5.06 -2.82 -9.49
N ILE A 221 -5.08 -3.59 -10.57
CA ILE A 221 -5.65 -3.17 -11.86
C ILE A 221 -6.91 -3.97 -12.17
N TYR A 222 -7.89 -3.32 -12.79
CA TYR A 222 -9.10 -3.96 -13.31
C TYR A 222 -9.66 -3.14 -14.49
N GLU A 223 -10.54 -3.76 -15.28
CA GLU A 223 -11.20 -3.11 -16.43
C GLU A 223 -12.67 -2.82 -16.08
N GLU A 224 -13.11 -1.57 -16.18
CA GLU A 224 -14.55 -1.23 -16.12
C GLU A 224 -15.13 -1.16 -17.54
N GLY A 225 -16.04 -2.08 -17.85
CA GLY A 225 -16.73 -2.11 -19.16
C GLY A 225 -16.90 -3.51 -19.72
N SER A 226 -16.01 -4.44 -19.36
CA SER A 226 -16.23 -5.87 -19.57
C SER A 226 -17.25 -6.39 -18.55
N GLN A 227 -18.55 -6.22 -18.86
CA GLN A 227 -19.41 -7.40 -18.80
C GLN A 227 -18.66 -8.43 -19.63
N LEU A 228 -18.19 -9.51 -18.98
CA LEU A 228 -17.32 -10.51 -19.57
C LEU A 228 -17.42 -10.53 -21.08
N SER A 229 -16.29 -10.38 -21.75
CA SER A 229 -16.11 -10.74 -23.15
C SER A 229 -16.23 -12.27 -23.36
N THR A 230 -17.25 -12.87 -22.73
CA THR A 230 -18.44 -13.36 -23.44
C THR A 230 -18.90 -12.43 -24.62
N THR A 231 -17.96 -12.19 -25.53
CA THR A 231 -18.15 -12.48 -26.96
C THR A 231 -17.99 -14.00 -27.18
N ARG A 232 -18.51 -14.82 -26.25
CA ARG A 232 -19.39 -15.94 -26.61
C ARG A 232 -20.51 -15.28 -27.40
N SER A 233 -20.23 -15.13 -28.68
CA SER A 233 -21.00 -14.40 -29.67
C SER A 233 -22.47 -14.72 -29.50
N PHE A 234 -23.36 -13.79 -29.85
CA PHE A 234 -24.79 -14.04 -29.89
C PHE A 234 -25.11 -15.40 -30.55
N TRP A 235 -24.36 -15.74 -31.60
CA TRP A 235 -24.36 -17.01 -32.31
C TRP A 235 -23.97 -18.25 -31.47
N SER A 236 -23.03 -18.17 -30.52
CA SER A 236 -22.70 -19.29 -29.64
C SER A 236 -23.77 -19.50 -28.56
N ARG A 237 -24.38 -18.43 -28.03
CA ARG A 237 -25.54 -18.54 -27.13
C ARG A 237 -26.77 -19.09 -27.85
N VAL A 238 -26.98 -18.74 -29.12
CA VAL A 238 -28.00 -19.33 -30.00
C VAL A 238 -27.68 -20.81 -30.28
N GLY A 239 -26.42 -21.17 -30.52
CA GLY A 239 -25.97 -22.56 -30.70
C GLY A 239 -26.19 -23.43 -29.45
N GLU A 240 -25.76 -22.96 -28.28
CA GLU A 240 -26.02 -23.63 -26.99
C GLU A 240 -27.53 -23.73 -26.69
N GLY A 241 -28.31 -22.70 -27.06
CA GLY A 241 -29.77 -22.73 -27.00
C GLY A 241 -30.40 -23.77 -27.93
N PHE A 242 -29.84 -23.96 -29.13
CA PHE A 242 -30.29 -24.96 -30.09
C PHE A 242 -29.95 -26.39 -29.64
N GLU A 243 -28.75 -26.63 -29.12
CA GLU A 243 -28.40 -27.93 -28.53
C GLU A 243 -29.28 -28.29 -27.33
N ASN A 244 -29.52 -27.32 -26.43
CA ASN A 244 -30.36 -27.55 -25.25
C ASN A 244 -31.84 -27.72 -25.64
N GLY A 245 -32.32 -26.99 -26.66
CA GLY A 245 -33.63 -27.22 -27.27
C GLY A 245 -33.76 -28.59 -27.91
N TRP A 246 -32.71 -29.08 -28.59
CA TRP A 246 -32.68 -30.42 -29.17
C TRP A 246 -32.70 -31.51 -28.10
N LYS A 247 -31.92 -31.36 -27.02
CA LYS A 247 -31.94 -32.26 -25.85
C LYS A 247 -33.31 -32.28 -25.17
N LEU A 248 -34.00 -31.13 -25.07
CA LEU A 248 -35.38 -31.07 -24.58
C LEU A 248 -36.36 -31.82 -25.49
N LEU A 249 -36.30 -31.61 -26.81
CA LEU A 249 -37.15 -32.32 -27.78
C LEU A 249 -36.93 -33.83 -27.73
N GLN A 250 -35.66 -34.27 -27.66
CA GLN A 250 -35.28 -35.67 -27.49
C GLN A 250 -35.81 -36.25 -26.17
N SER A 251 -35.75 -35.49 -25.06
CA SER A 251 -36.26 -35.93 -23.75
C SER A 251 -37.79 -36.10 -23.74
N LEU A 252 -38.52 -35.26 -24.48
CA LEU A 252 -39.98 -35.38 -24.64
C LEU A 252 -40.34 -36.60 -25.50
N ALA A 253 -39.61 -36.85 -26.58
CA ALA A 253 -39.81 -38.03 -27.43
C ALA A 253 -39.54 -39.34 -26.66
N VAL A 254 -38.43 -39.40 -25.92
CA VAL A 254 -38.12 -40.54 -25.03
C VAL A 254 -39.17 -40.66 -23.92
N GLY A 255 -39.63 -39.55 -23.34
CA GLY A 255 -40.69 -39.52 -22.34
C GLY A 255 -41.98 -40.19 -22.82
N LEU A 256 -42.45 -39.85 -24.02
CA LEU A 256 -43.62 -40.49 -24.64
C LEU A 256 -43.41 -42.01 -24.88
N VAL A 257 -42.23 -42.40 -25.36
CA VAL A 257 -41.83 -43.82 -25.55
C VAL A 257 -41.62 -44.56 -24.21
N THR A 258 -41.47 -43.84 -23.09
CA THR A 258 -41.40 -44.45 -21.75
C THR A 258 -42.77 -44.52 -21.08
N LEU A 259 -43.76 -43.72 -21.53
CA LEU A 259 -45.07 -43.61 -20.88
C LEU A 259 -46.09 -44.66 -21.33
N TRP A 260 -45.94 -45.28 -22.50
CA TRP A 260 -46.92 -46.24 -23.04
C TRP A 260 -47.21 -47.47 -22.12
N PRO A 261 -46.27 -48.04 -21.34
CA PRO A 261 -46.59 -49.16 -20.45
C PRO A 261 -47.53 -48.72 -19.32
N VAL A 262 -47.37 -47.49 -18.82
CA VAL A 262 -48.24 -46.90 -17.79
C VAL A 262 -49.66 -46.70 -18.34
N VAL A 263 -49.78 -46.20 -19.57
CA VAL A 263 -51.08 -46.04 -20.24
C VAL A 263 -51.77 -47.38 -20.47
N LEU A 264 -51.04 -48.43 -20.87
CA LEU A 264 -51.60 -49.79 -21.00
C LEU A 264 -52.06 -50.37 -19.66
N ILE A 265 -51.28 -50.21 -18.59
CA ILE A 265 -51.66 -50.67 -17.24
C ILE A 265 -52.94 -49.95 -16.77
N LEU A 266 -53.02 -48.63 -16.96
CA LEU A 266 -54.23 -47.85 -16.63
C LEU A 266 -55.44 -48.29 -17.46
N ALA A 267 -55.27 -48.57 -18.75
CA ALA A 267 -56.33 -49.08 -19.62
C ALA A 267 -56.83 -50.48 -19.19
N LEU A 268 -55.91 -51.37 -18.79
CA LEU A 268 -56.25 -52.70 -18.26
C LEU A 268 -56.97 -52.61 -16.91
N LEU A 269 -56.52 -51.74 -16.01
CA LEU A 269 -57.17 -51.50 -14.72
C LEU A 269 -58.58 -50.89 -14.89
N ALA A 270 -58.74 -49.90 -15.78
CA ALA A 270 -60.03 -49.32 -16.10
C ALA A 270 -60.98 -50.34 -16.74
N GLY A 271 -60.50 -51.14 -17.70
CA GLY A 271 -61.26 -52.22 -18.33
C GLY A 271 -61.69 -53.30 -17.35
N TRP A 272 -60.81 -53.69 -16.41
CA TRP A 272 -61.13 -54.61 -15.32
C TRP A 272 -62.15 -54.01 -14.36
N TYR A 273 -62.01 -52.74 -13.97
CA TYR A 273 -62.93 -52.04 -13.09
C TYR A 273 -64.35 -51.96 -13.68
N VAL A 274 -64.47 -51.60 -14.97
CA VAL A 274 -65.74 -51.58 -15.69
C VAL A 274 -66.35 -52.99 -15.80
N ARG A 275 -65.55 -54.02 -16.14
CA ARG A 275 -66.02 -55.42 -16.12
C ARG A 275 -66.50 -55.86 -14.72
N ARG A 276 -65.83 -55.43 -13.66
CA ARG A 276 -66.18 -55.79 -12.28
C ARG A 276 -67.45 -55.10 -11.80
N ARG A 277 -67.71 -53.85 -12.25
CA ARG A 277 -69.02 -53.18 -12.04
C ARG A 277 -70.15 -53.87 -12.83
N ARG A 278 -69.92 -54.25 -14.10
CA ARG A 278 -70.92 -54.96 -14.95
C ARG A 278 -71.22 -56.41 -14.53
N LYS A 279 -70.57 -56.96 -13.50
CA LYS A 279 -70.90 -58.27 -12.91
C LYS A 279 -71.57 -58.17 -11.53
N LYS A 280 -71.99 -56.97 -11.12
CA LYS A 280 -72.68 -56.69 -9.84
C LYS A 280 -74.03 -55.97 -10.01
N GLY A 281 -74.49 -55.84 -11.25
CA GLY A 281 -75.87 -55.53 -11.65
C GLY A 281 -76.27 -56.50 -12.74
#